data_AF-A0A9C8JBK7-F1
#
_entry.id   AF-A0A9C8JBK7-F1
#
_cell.length_a   1.000
_cell.length_b   1.000
_cell.length_c   1.000
_cell.angle_alpha   90.00
_cell.angle_beta   90.00
_cell.angle_gamma   90.00
#
_symmetry.space_group_name_H-M   'P 1'
#
loop_
_entity.id
_entity.type
_entity.pdbx_description
1 polymer ?
#
loop_
_entity_poly.entity_id
_entity_poly.type
_entity_poly.pdbx_seq_one_letter_code
_entity_poly.pdbx_strand_id
1 'polypeptide(L)' 'VTEFRLDFDETEKAYILEGEIVVTPDGEPSVTIVPGDYVIFPVGLKSMWKVTKQLRKHYSYD' A
#
# COMPACT_ATOMS: atom_id res chain seq x y z
N VAL A 1 10.01 1.24 12.31
CA VAL A 1 9.98 1.13 10.83
C VAL A 1 10.08 -0.33 10.50
N THR A 2 9.16 -0.84 9.69
CA THR A 2 9.08 -2.26 9.32
C THR A 2 9.01 -2.37 7.81
N GLU A 3 9.78 -3.29 7.22
CA GLU A 3 9.83 -3.52 5.79
C GLU A 3 9.48 -4.98 5.46
N PHE A 4 8.61 -5.20 4.48
CA PHE A 4 8.18 -6.53 4.06
C PHE A 4 7.68 -6.54 2.62
N ARG A 5 7.73 -7.72 1.98
CA ARG A 5 7.12 -7.95 0.68
C ARG A 5 5.63 -8.22 0.84
N LEU A 6 4.84 -7.62 -0.04
CA LEU A 6 3.42 -7.88 -0.14
C LEU A 6 3.03 -8.00 -1.62
N ASP A 7 2.43 -9.14 -1.93
CA ASP A 7 1.90 -9.48 -3.24
C ASP A 7 0.38 -9.53 -3.13
N PHE A 8 -0.32 -8.94 -4.10
CA PHE A 8 -1.78 -8.86 -4.11
C PHE A 8 -2.38 -9.93 -5.03
N ASP A 9 -3.07 -10.91 -4.45
CA ASP A 9 -3.78 -11.97 -5.19
C ASP A 9 -5.19 -11.56 -5.64
N GLU A 10 -5.71 -10.46 -5.09
CA GLU A 10 -7.00 -9.84 -5.44
C GLU A 10 -6.82 -8.32 -5.50
N THR A 11 -7.71 -7.61 -6.20
CA THR A 11 -7.65 -6.15 -6.26
C THR A 11 -8.17 -5.55 -4.95
N GLU A 12 -7.31 -4.83 -4.22
CA GLU A 12 -7.69 -4.11 -3.00
C GLU A 12 -7.81 -2.62 -3.32
N LYS A 13 -8.91 -2.01 -2.88
CA LYS A 13 -9.08 -0.55 -2.87
C LYS A 13 -9.01 -0.08 -1.43
N ALA A 14 -8.15 0.91 -1.15
CA ALA A 14 -7.95 1.40 0.21
C ALA A 14 -8.01 2.93 0.30
N TYR A 15 -8.69 3.42 1.33
CA TYR A 15 -8.65 4.81 1.76
C TYR A 15 -7.88 4.93 3.06
N ILE A 16 -6.84 5.77 3.09
CA ILE A 16 -5.94 5.89 4.23
C ILE A 16 -6.46 6.95 5.21
N LEU A 17 -6.65 6.53 6.47
CA LEU A 17 -7.14 7.38 7.55
C LEU A 17 -5.98 7.98 8.35
N GLU A 18 -4.97 7.16 8.64
CA GLU A 18 -3.81 7.53 9.48
C GLU A 18 -2.59 6.69 9.06
N GLY A 19 -1.40 7.19 9.38
CA GLY A 19 -0.14 6.49 9.11
C GLY A 19 0.58 7.00 7.87
N GLU A 20 1.66 6.30 7.51
CA GLU A 20 2.51 6.66 6.38
C GLU A 20 3.26 5.40 5.95
N ILE A 21 3.16 5.08 4.66
CA ILE A 21 3.83 3.93 4.05
C ILE A 21 4.51 4.37 2.75
N VAL A 22 5.61 3.72 2.42
CA VAL A 22 6.23 3.82 1.10
C VAL A 22 6.10 2.46 0.43
N VAL A 23 5.47 2.43 -0.73
CA VAL A 23 5.26 1.24 -1.54
C VAL A 23 6.11 1.34 -2.79
N THR A 24 6.93 0.34 -3.05
CA THR A 24 7.77 0.25 -4.25
C THR A 24 7.33 -0.95 -5.07
N PRO A 25 6.57 -0.77 -6.16
CA PRO A 25 6.27 -1.86 -7.08
C PRO A 25 7.56 -2.37 -7.76
N ASP A 26 7.60 -3.67 -8.06
CA ASP A 26 8.76 -4.26 -8.72
C ASP A 26 8.99 -3.62 -10.11
N GLY A 27 10.15 -2.97 -10.30
CA GLY A 27 10.52 -2.30 -11.55
C GLY A 27 10.01 -0.87 -11.70
N GLU A 28 9.30 -0.33 -10.71
CA GLU A 28 8.76 1.03 -10.72
C GLU A 28 9.33 1.89 -9.57
N PRO A 29 9.24 3.23 -9.68
CA PRO A 29 9.59 4.13 -8.58
C PRO A 29 8.70 3.93 -7.36
N SER A 30 9.24 4.24 -6.19
CA SER A 30 8.49 4.21 -4.93
C SER A 30 7.44 5.32 -4.86
N VAL A 31 6.28 4.99 -4.29
CA VAL A 31 5.17 5.91 -4.03
C VAL A 31 4.95 6.00 -2.52
N THR A 32 4.88 7.22 -1.99
CA THR A 32 4.52 7.46 -0.60
C THR A 32 3.01 7.63 -0.50
N ILE A 33 2.39 6.89 0.41
CA ILE A 33 0.96 6.93 0.67
C ILE A 33 0.73 7.49 2.08
N VAL A 34 -0.13 8.49 2.18
CA VAL A 34 -0.41 9.29 3.39
C VAL A 34 -1.92 9.38 3.65
N PRO A 35 -2.35 9.93 4.80
CA PRO A 35 -3.77 10.08 5.12
C PRO A 35 -4.49 10.96 4.09
N GLY A 36 -5.68 10.52 3.67
CA GLY A 36 -6.48 11.16 2.62
C GLY A 36 -6.29 10.55 1.23
N ASP A 37 -5.26 9.72 1.03
CA ASP A 37 -5.07 9.04 -0.24
C ASP A 37 -6.09 7.92 -0.43
N TYR A 38 -6.61 7.82 -1.66
CA TYR A 38 -7.35 6.67 -2.16
C TYR A 38 -6.48 5.91 -3.16
N VAL A 39 -6.13 4.67 -2.82
CA VAL A 39 -5.19 3.85 -3.57
C VAL A 39 -5.84 2.55 -4.01
N ILE A 40 -5.40 2.07 -5.17
CA ILE A 40 -5.86 0.81 -5.76
C ILE A 40 -4.62 -0.06 -5.93
N PHE A 41 -4.63 -1.23 -5.30
CA PHE A 41 -3.60 -2.25 -5.44
C PHE A 41 -4.16 -3.36 -6.36
N PRO A 42 -3.78 -3.38 -7.65
CA PRO A 42 -4.32 -4.33 -8.60
C PRO A 42 -3.84 -5.76 -8.32
N VAL A 43 -4.67 -6.74 -8.69
CA VAL A 43 -4.26 -8.15 -8.70
C VAL A 43 -2.97 -8.35 -9.49
N GLY A 44 -2.07 -9.16 -8.94
CA GLY A 44 -0.74 -9.43 -9.50
C GLY A 44 0.33 -8.38 -9.16
N LEU A 45 -0.02 -7.31 -8.43
CA LEU A 45 0.97 -6.35 -7.92
C LEU A 45 1.94 -7.05 -6.97
N LYS A 46 3.23 -6.98 -7.29
CA LYS A 46 4.34 -7.38 -6.40
C LYS A 46 5.07 -6.14 -5.93
N SER A 47 5.23 -5.99 -4.62
CA SER A 47 5.74 -4.74 -4.07
C SER A 47 6.51 -4.92 -2.76
N MET A 48 7.44 -4.00 -2.52
CA MET A 48 8.08 -3.81 -1.22
C MET A 48 7.37 -2.70 -0.45
N TRP A 49 7.02 -2.97 0.80
CA TRP A 49 6.34 -2.03 1.68
C TRP A 49 7.27 -1.62 2.80
N LYS A 50 7.34 -0.31 3.05
CA LYS A 50 8.03 0.28 4.20
C LYS A 50 7.05 1.08 5.02
N VAL A 51 6.73 0.56 6.21
CA VAL A 51 5.82 1.21 7.16
C VAL A 51 6.63 2.14 8.05
N THR A 52 6.51 3.45 7.82
CA THR A 52 7.19 4.49 8.63
C THR A 52 6.35 4.91 9.82
N LYS A 53 5.00 4.93 9.69
CA LYS A 53 4.03 5.15 10.76
C LYS A 53 2.90 4.13 10.67
N GLN A 54 2.38 3.68 11.82
CA GLN A 54 1.33 2.66 11.87
C GLN A 54 0.12 3.08 11.03
N LEU A 55 -0.30 2.19 10.13
CA LEU A 55 -1.34 2.46 9.14
C LEU A 55 -2.73 2.15 9.69
N ARG A 56 -3.68 3.05 9.44
CA ARG A 56 -5.12 2.81 9.60
C ARG A 56 -5.80 3.11 8.28
N LYS A 57 -6.57 2.16 7.76
CA LYS A 57 -7.23 2.26 6.46
C LYS A 57 -8.63 1.63 6.48
N HIS A 58 -9.50 2.14 5.63
CA HIS A 58 -10.66 1.38 5.16
C HIS A 58 -10.28 0.71 3.85
N TYR A 59 -10.64 -0.56 3.68
CA TYR A 59 -10.33 -1.31 2.47
C TYR A 59 -11.50 -2.20 2.06
N SER A 60 -11.57 -2.49 0.77
CA SER A 60 -12.50 -3.44 0.17
C SER A 60 -11.78 -4.22 -0.92
N TYR A 61 -12.15 -5.49 -1.07
CA TYR A 61 -11.75 -6.32 -2.20
C TYR A 61 -12.87 -6.34 -3.24
N ASP A 62 -12.51 -6.42 -4.52
CA ASP A 62 -13.45 -6.71 -5.61
C ASP A 62 -13.60 -8.23 -5.83
#